data_AF-A0A1N7I8C3-F1
#
_entry.id   AF-A0A1N7I8C3-F1
#
_cell.length_a   1.000
_cell.length_b   1.000
_cell.length_c   1.000
_cell.angle_alpha   90.00
_cell.angle_beta   90.00
_cell.angle_gamma   90.00
#
_symmetry.space_group_name_H-M   'P 1'
#
loop_
_entity.id
_entity.type
_entity.pdbx_description
1 polymer ?
#
loop_
_entity_poly.entity_id
_entity_poly.type
_entity_poly.pdbx_seq_one_letter_code
_entity_poly.pdbx_strand_id
1 'polypeptide(L)'
;MNCIELNDPFTGEWTSFLETTETYNGNLITDIMCEKNGEMYKKINNKYYRRIIHDGKINVKWFGALGNGINDEAIYFNKALEFIADIGGGTLFVPAGKYKLSHVDCLTKKYSNITILAYDAEFIQHLGTQIQFPNPTPKDPNGILKTYGRYRAADGMFVFDAQVSNQTDDSNSIKNIKFIGAKFSGNVNEKGFDELLHLVCMHGVSNVTFEYCSFVGFMGDGVAVCRGLKEEEKGVIIRDAYNRDVNFYKCNFDGVNNDNRQGISLYYCDGFSIDFCNFENICRPDMIGAVDIEPDTDNTISRRGVISNCSFRKIGGANGAVTLFLRNYKGTVEKISHLGYIIDNCDFQDVLAPLSVIGNDIFMTKTSNYGVIFKNNRILNTEGVGDLRKAYGVLFYNNFFKNVTSETMTVIRADGGKNITFEKNTFDNFKNPDGLAFVGTTKNINLIENQFFNFSGTFLTINDPHGIGKIVENEFISSAINVQFPLVTSSSATPEKLITSMVKDNVYGPNISPVNLYYFVNGNNNPTLDSITPNKVMYGESQSQMTGTMPTGFVGDPTAIVKMSRENIADNYYPHVYQTLYPSPNNHGKIWRRQAMNQTTWGSFIEIS
;
A
#
# COMPACT_ATOMS: atom_id res chain seq x y z
N MET A 1 -55.70 2.45 -14.44
CA MET A 1 -55.26 3.16 -13.22
C MET A 1 -55.32 4.65 -13.52
N ASN A 2 -55.85 5.46 -12.61
CA ASN A 2 -55.89 6.91 -12.79
C ASN A 2 -54.53 7.51 -12.40
N CYS A 3 -54.17 8.63 -13.01
CA CYS A 3 -53.03 9.44 -12.61
C CYS A 3 -53.53 10.83 -12.18
N ILE A 4 -52.79 11.45 -11.26
CA ILE A 4 -52.95 12.87 -10.93
C ILE A 4 -51.61 13.58 -11.13
N GLU A 5 -51.66 14.87 -11.43
CA GLU A 5 -50.48 15.73 -11.52
C GLU A 5 -50.51 16.73 -10.38
N LEU A 6 -49.39 16.84 -9.67
CA LEU A 6 -49.20 17.78 -8.58
C LEU A 6 -47.90 18.55 -8.80
N ASN A 7 -47.87 19.82 -8.41
CA ASN A 7 -46.64 20.58 -8.37
C ASN A 7 -45.80 20.12 -7.17
N ASP A 8 -44.53 19.79 -7.39
CA ASP A 8 -43.58 19.46 -6.33
C ASP A 8 -43.27 20.73 -5.52
N PRO A 9 -43.53 20.76 -4.21
CA PRO A 9 -43.39 21.99 -3.42
C PRO A 9 -41.93 22.46 -3.25
N PHE A 10 -40.95 21.60 -3.54
CA PHE A 10 -39.53 21.90 -3.37
C PHE A 10 -38.84 22.21 -4.69
N THR A 11 -39.17 21.49 -5.78
CA THR A 11 -38.57 21.71 -7.10
C THR A 11 -39.40 22.62 -8.01
N GLY A 12 -40.70 22.76 -7.73
CA GLY A 12 -41.65 23.46 -8.61
C GLY A 12 -42.04 22.66 -9.86
N GLU A 13 -41.50 21.45 -10.03
CA GLU A 13 -41.76 20.60 -11.18
C GLU A 13 -43.15 19.97 -11.11
N TRP A 14 -43.81 19.81 -12.25
CA TRP A 14 -45.03 19.00 -12.32
C TRP A 14 -44.66 17.52 -12.27
N THR A 15 -45.17 16.80 -11.28
CA THR A 15 -44.93 15.37 -11.09
C THR A 15 -46.24 14.59 -11.18
N SER A 16 -46.17 13.40 -11.79
CA SER A 16 -47.30 12.48 -11.86
C SER A 16 -47.31 11.54 -10.65
N PHE A 17 -48.51 11.22 -10.17
CA PHE A 17 -48.75 10.16 -9.19
C PHE A 17 -49.79 9.17 -9.74
N LEU A 18 -49.50 7.88 -9.58
CA LEU A 18 -50.35 6.76 -10.00
C LEU A 18 -51.26 6.33 -8.84
N GLU A 19 -52.57 6.24 -9.07
CA GLU A 19 -53.52 5.64 -8.12
C GLU A 19 -53.18 4.16 -7.92
N THR A 20 -52.80 3.78 -6.70
CA THR A 20 -52.41 2.41 -6.33
C THR A 20 -52.51 2.22 -4.83
N THR A 21 -52.73 1.00 -4.36
CA THR A 21 -52.64 0.63 -2.94
C THR A 21 -51.27 0.11 -2.55
N GLU A 22 -50.35 -0.03 -3.51
CA GLU A 22 -49.04 -0.68 -3.31
C GLU A 22 -47.87 0.31 -3.47
N THR A 23 -46.91 0.19 -2.56
CA THR A 23 -45.57 0.82 -2.59
C THR A 23 -44.72 0.24 -3.73
N TYR A 24 -43.47 0.68 -3.87
CA TYR A 24 -42.57 0.21 -4.94
C TYR A 24 -42.11 -1.24 -4.77
N ASN A 25 -42.23 -1.82 -3.57
CA ASN A 25 -41.89 -3.21 -3.28
C ASN A 25 -43.13 -4.10 -3.04
N GLY A 26 -44.33 -3.64 -3.43
CA GLY A 26 -45.58 -4.42 -3.34
C GLY A 26 -46.26 -4.41 -1.96
N ASN A 27 -45.69 -3.73 -0.96
CA ASN A 27 -46.36 -3.56 0.34
C ASN A 27 -47.51 -2.56 0.26
N LEU A 28 -48.52 -2.68 1.12
CA LEU A 28 -49.64 -1.73 1.16
C LEU A 28 -49.18 -0.33 1.60
N ILE A 29 -49.67 0.70 0.91
CA ILE A 29 -49.54 2.10 1.31
C ILE A 29 -50.44 2.35 2.53
N THR A 30 -49.90 3.02 3.54
CA THR A 30 -50.62 3.39 4.77
C THR A 30 -50.69 4.91 4.94
N ASP A 31 -51.58 5.37 5.81
CA ASP A 31 -51.68 6.79 6.18
C ASP A 31 -50.35 7.31 6.76
N ILE A 32 -49.70 6.52 7.62
CA ILE A 32 -48.38 6.83 8.20
C ILE A 32 -47.32 7.04 7.11
N MET A 33 -47.34 6.23 6.04
CA MET A 33 -46.41 6.42 4.91
C MET A 33 -46.68 7.72 4.15
N CYS A 34 -47.95 8.10 3.99
CA CYS A 34 -48.33 9.36 3.35
C CYS A 34 -47.95 10.58 4.22
N GLU A 35 -47.95 10.43 5.55
CA GLU A 35 -47.51 11.46 6.49
C GLU A 35 -45.98 11.59 6.52
N LYS A 36 -45.25 10.46 6.59
CA LYS A 36 -43.78 10.43 6.70
C LYS A 36 -43.09 10.77 5.37
N ASN A 37 -43.63 10.28 4.26
CA ASN A 37 -43.04 10.37 2.92
C ASN A 37 -44.04 10.99 1.94
N GLY A 38 -44.64 12.11 2.33
CA GLY A 38 -45.68 12.82 1.56
C GLY A 38 -45.23 13.22 0.14
N GLU A 39 -43.94 13.24 -0.10
CA GLU A 39 -43.27 13.53 -1.37
C GLU A 39 -43.41 12.36 -2.36
N MET A 40 -43.53 11.14 -1.82
CA MET A 40 -43.55 9.86 -2.54
C MET A 40 -44.93 9.21 -2.51
N TYR A 41 -45.72 9.39 -1.44
CA TYR A 41 -47.06 8.84 -1.28
C TYR A 41 -48.07 9.92 -0.90
N LYS A 42 -49.27 9.87 -1.48
CA LYS A 42 -50.36 10.80 -1.19
C LYS A 42 -51.64 10.03 -0.90
N LYS A 43 -52.47 10.56 0.00
CA LYS A 43 -53.86 10.16 0.16
C LYS A 43 -54.76 11.33 -0.22
N ILE A 44 -55.57 11.16 -1.27
CA ILE A 44 -56.49 12.19 -1.77
C ILE A 44 -57.84 11.54 -2.00
N ASN A 45 -58.89 12.10 -1.41
CA ASN A 45 -60.26 11.56 -1.50
C ASN A 45 -60.33 10.07 -1.13
N ASN A 46 -59.67 9.68 -0.02
CA ASN A 46 -59.55 8.30 0.46
C ASN A 46 -58.89 7.29 -0.50
N LYS A 47 -58.20 7.77 -1.55
CA LYS A 47 -57.41 6.95 -2.46
C LYS A 47 -55.93 7.21 -2.25
N TYR A 48 -55.13 6.15 -2.34
CA TYR A 48 -53.69 6.24 -2.27
C TYR A 48 -53.09 6.43 -3.65
N TYR A 49 -52.03 7.23 -3.69
CA TYR A 49 -51.27 7.50 -4.89
C TYR A 49 -49.78 7.40 -4.58
N ARG A 50 -49.02 6.91 -5.55
CA ARG A 50 -47.57 6.78 -5.50
C ARG A 50 -46.94 7.62 -6.60
N ARG A 51 -45.88 8.38 -6.28
CA ARG A 51 -45.13 9.15 -7.28
C ARG A 51 -44.69 8.24 -8.44
N ILE A 52 -44.66 8.76 -9.66
CA ILE A 52 -44.03 8.06 -10.78
C ILE A 52 -42.55 8.44 -10.81
N ILE A 53 -41.66 7.46 -10.59
CA ILE A 53 -40.21 7.68 -10.66
C ILE A 53 -39.76 7.50 -12.11
N HIS A 54 -39.60 8.61 -12.81
CA HIS A 54 -39.02 8.61 -14.15
C HIS A 54 -37.54 8.18 -14.09
N ASP A 55 -37.13 7.34 -15.05
CA ASP A 55 -35.76 6.83 -15.19
C ASP A 55 -35.16 6.10 -13.97
N GLY A 56 -36.00 5.71 -12.99
CA GLY A 56 -35.57 4.97 -11.79
C GLY A 56 -34.70 5.78 -10.81
N LYS A 57 -34.71 7.11 -10.89
CA LYS A 57 -33.88 7.99 -10.04
C LYS A 57 -34.73 8.77 -9.04
N ILE A 58 -34.32 8.76 -7.78
CA ILE A 58 -34.95 9.53 -6.71
C ILE A 58 -34.13 10.80 -6.50
N ASN A 59 -34.74 11.98 -6.67
CA ASN A 59 -34.03 13.25 -6.55
C ASN A 59 -34.02 13.73 -5.09
N VAL A 60 -32.85 14.03 -4.53
CA VAL A 60 -32.74 14.54 -3.15
C VAL A 60 -33.52 15.84 -2.93
N LYS A 61 -33.71 16.66 -3.98
CA LYS A 61 -34.48 17.91 -3.87
C LYS A 61 -35.96 17.67 -3.61
N TRP A 62 -36.52 16.51 -4.00
CA TRP A 62 -37.90 16.15 -3.66
C TRP A 62 -38.11 16.06 -2.14
N PHE A 63 -37.05 15.87 -1.36
CA PHE A 63 -37.11 15.79 0.10
C PHE A 63 -36.81 17.12 0.79
N GLY A 64 -36.49 18.18 0.04
CA GLY A 64 -36.26 19.54 0.56
C GLY A 64 -34.81 20.05 0.52
N ALA A 65 -33.86 19.28 -0.01
CA ALA A 65 -32.48 19.76 -0.16
C ALA A 65 -32.41 20.91 -1.19
N LEU A 66 -31.69 21.99 -0.85
CA LEU A 66 -31.55 23.18 -1.69
C LEU A 66 -30.26 23.16 -2.50
N GLY A 67 -29.15 22.66 -1.93
CA GLY A 67 -27.85 22.67 -2.58
C GLY A 67 -27.21 24.07 -2.67
N ASN A 68 -27.46 24.94 -1.70
CA ASN A 68 -26.97 26.33 -1.68
C ASN A 68 -25.69 26.56 -0.86
N GLY A 69 -25.19 25.55 -0.15
CA GLY A 69 -23.99 25.62 0.67
C GLY A 69 -24.15 26.44 1.95
N ILE A 70 -25.37 26.78 2.37
CA ILE A 70 -25.65 27.61 3.54
C ILE A 70 -26.12 26.76 4.72
N ASN A 71 -27.22 26.04 4.53
CA ASN A 71 -27.88 25.25 5.58
C ASN A 71 -27.32 23.83 5.66
N ASP A 72 -27.40 23.21 6.83
CA ASP A 72 -27.15 21.78 6.97
C ASP A 72 -28.32 20.99 6.35
N GLU A 73 -28.01 20.15 5.37
CA GLU A 73 -28.97 19.42 4.55
C GLU A 73 -28.97 17.91 4.84
N ALA A 74 -28.20 17.47 5.84
CA ALA A 74 -28.07 16.06 6.23
C ALA A 74 -29.42 15.36 6.42
N ILE A 75 -30.40 16.03 7.04
CA ILE A 75 -31.75 15.47 7.26
C ILE A 75 -32.46 15.08 5.96
N TYR A 76 -32.26 15.82 4.87
CA TYR A 76 -32.90 15.55 3.58
C TYR A 76 -32.25 14.37 2.87
N PHE A 77 -30.92 14.23 2.98
CA PHE A 77 -30.19 13.05 2.50
C PHE A 77 -30.61 11.80 3.27
N ASN A 78 -30.68 11.87 4.61
CA ASN A 78 -31.12 10.75 5.43
C ASN A 78 -32.55 10.31 5.07
N LYS A 79 -33.48 11.25 4.83
CA LYS A 79 -34.84 10.92 4.36
C LYS A 79 -34.83 10.22 2.99
N ALA A 80 -34.07 10.74 2.03
CA ALA A 80 -34.02 10.19 0.69
C ALA A 80 -33.40 8.78 0.68
N LEU A 81 -32.30 8.58 1.40
CA LEU A 81 -31.61 7.28 1.51
C LEU A 81 -32.42 6.26 2.31
N GLU A 82 -33.09 6.67 3.38
CA GLU A 82 -34.04 5.82 4.12
C GLU A 82 -35.14 5.32 3.19
N PHE A 83 -35.74 6.21 2.39
CA PHE A 83 -36.75 5.83 1.43
C PHE A 83 -36.23 4.84 0.38
N ILE A 84 -35.03 5.08 -0.17
CA ILE A 84 -34.37 4.17 -1.11
C ILE A 84 -34.12 2.79 -0.48
N ALA A 85 -33.63 2.76 0.76
CA ALA A 85 -33.39 1.53 1.49
C ALA A 85 -34.71 0.76 1.76
N ASP A 86 -35.78 1.46 2.16
CA ASP A 86 -37.09 0.88 2.44
C ASP A 86 -37.72 0.21 1.21
N ILE A 87 -37.41 0.69 0.00
CA ILE A 87 -37.86 0.07 -1.25
C ILE A 87 -36.88 -0.99 -1.81
N GLY A 88 -35.79 -1.29 -1.09
CA GLY A 88 -34.83 -2.35 -1.41
C GLY A 88 -33.60 -1.91 -2.21
N GLY A 89 -33.41 -0.61 -2.42
CA GLY A 89 -32.30 -0.04 -3.19
C GLY A 89 -32.76 0.90 -4.30
N GLY A 90 -31.81 1.49 -5.01
CA GLY A 90 -32.08 2.42 -6.11
C GLY A 90 -30.98 3.45 -6.32
N THR A 91 -31.28 4.43 -7.17
CA THR A 91 -30.36 5.55 -7.45
C THR A 91 -30.86 6.83 -6.81
N LEU A 92 -30.06 7.40 -5.90
CA LEU A 92 -30.20 8.78 -5.45
C LEU A 92 -29.53 9.70 -6.47
N PHE A 93 -30.31 10.56 -7.11
CA PHE A 93 -29.80 11.65 -7.93
C PHE A 93 -29.62 12.91 -7.06
N VAL A 94 -28.40 13.45 -7.08
CA VAL A 94 -28.04 14.69 -6.41
C VAL A 94 -27.70 15.70 -7.50
N PRO A 95 -28.56 16.70 -7.74
CA PRO A 95 -28.29 17.74 -8.73
C PRO A 95 -27.03 18.55 -8.38
N ALA A 96 -26.49 19.28 -9.36
CA ALA A 96 -25.40 20.22 -9.13
C ALA A 96 -25.75 21.21 -8.02
N GLY A 97 -24.79 21.48 -7.13
CA GLY A 97 -25.00 22.33 -5.96
C GLY A 97 -23.98 22.07 -4.86
N LYS A 98 -24.07 22.89 -3.81
CA LYS A 98 -23.25 22.77 -2.60
C LYS A 98 -24.12 22.32 -1.44
N TYR A 99 -23.81 21.19 -0.85
CA TYR A 99 -24.63 20.55 0.17
C TYR A 99 -23.80 20.47 1.44
N LYS A 100 -24.10 21.32 2.44
CA LYS A 100 -23.46 21.21 3.75
C LYS A 100 -24.10 20.05 4.49
N LEU A 101 -23.29 19.12 4.98
CA LEU A 101 -23.77 17.91 5.63
C LEU A 101 -23.04 17.73 6.95
N SER A 102 -23.79 17.71 8.05
CA SER A 102 -23.22 17.34 9.35
C SER A 102 -22.98 15.84 9.44
N HIS A 103 -23.98 15.03 9.08
CA HIS A 103 -23.88 13.58 9.17
C HIS A 103 -24.97 12.85 8.37
N VAL A 104 -24.56 11.97 7.46
CA VAL A 104 -25.45 11.09 6.70
C VAL A 104 -25.21 9.64 7.13
N ASP A 105 -26.21 9.06 7.80
CA ASP A 105 -26.15 7.75 8.46
C ASP A 105 -26.78 6.67 7.56
N CYS A 106 -26.00 5.67 7.18
CA CYS A 106 -26.45 4.47 6.49
C CYS A 106 -26.24 3.25 7.41
N LEU A 107 -27.23 2.99 8.27
CA LEU A 107 -27.15 2.01 9.35
C LEU A 107 -27.81 0.67 9.02
N THR A 108 -27.10 -0.42 9.28
CA THR A 108 -27.50 -1.81 9.00
C THR A 108 -27.51 -2.17 7.51
N LYS A 109 -27.55 -3.47 7.22
CA LYS A 109 -27.57 -4.01 5.84
C LYS A 109 -28.72 -3.53 4.96
N LYS A 110 -29.76 -2.87 5.51
CA LYS A 110 -30.89 -2.35 4.73
C LYS A 110 -30.47 -1.30 3.69
N TYR A 111 -29.41 -0.54 3.95
CA TYR A 111 -28.89 0.47 3.02
C TYR A 111 -28.04 -0.13 1.88
N SER A 112 -28.32 -1.37 1.48
CA SER A 112 -27.65 -2.01 0.35
C SER A 112 -28.27 -1.58 -0.98
N ASN A 113 -27.55 -1.80 -2.08
CA ASN A 113 -28.00 -1.57 -3.46
C ASN A 113 -28.31 -0.08 -3.74
N ILE A 114 -27.46 0.81 -3.22
CA ILE A 114 -27.63 2.26 -3.38
C ILE A 114 -26.56 2.80 -4.32
N THR A 115 -27.00 3.50 -5.37
CA THR A 115 -26.13 4.34 -6.20
C THR A 115 -26.41 5.81 -5.90
N ILE A 116 -25.39 6.59 -5.63
CA ILE A 116 -25.47 8.05 -5.46
C ILE A 116 -24.81 8.69 -6.68
N LEU A 117 -25.64 9.27 -7.54
CA LEU A 117 -25.26 9.94 -8.78
C LEU A 117 -25.22 11.45 -8.54
N ALA A 118 -24.02 12.02 -8.47
CA ALA A 118 -23.79 13.34 -7.90
C ALA A 118 -22.78 14.17 -8.73
N TYR A 119 -22.87 14.09 -10.06
CA TYR A 119 -22.06 14.94 -10.95
C TYR A 119 -22.27 16.42 -10.62
N ASP A 120 -21.16 17.14 -10.43
CA ASP A 120 -21.12 18.57 -10.08
C ASP A 120 -21.74 18.94 -8.72
N ALA A 121 -22.00 17.95 -7.85
CA ALA A 121 -22.40 18.18 -6.47
C ALA A 121 -21.17 18.20 -5.55
N GLU A 122 -21.12 19.19 -4.66
CA GLU A 122 -20.11 19.34 -3.62
C GLU A 122 -20.74 19.09 -2.25
N PHE A 123 -20.37 17.99 -1.59
CA PHE A 123 -20.68 17.70 -0.20
C PHE A 123 -19.65 18.39 0.69
N ILE A 124 -20.08 19.35 1.51
CA ILE A 124 -19.23 20.15 2.39
C ILE A 124 -19.43 19.63 3.82
N GLN A 125 -18.35 19.15 4.42
CA GLN A 125 -18.37 18.67 5.80
C GLN A 125 -18.74 19.83 6.74
N HIS A 126 -19.90 19.69 7.40
CA HIS A 126 -20.39 20.69 8.34
C HIS A 126 -20.16 20.22 9.78
N LEU A 127 -19.21 20.85 10.45
CA LEU A 127 -19.02 20.64 11.88
C LEU A 127 -20.11 21.44 12.59
N GLY A 128 -21.26 20.81 12.84
CA GLY A 128 -22.41 21.47 13.46
C GLY A 128 -22.04 22.21 14.76
N THR A 129 -22.87 23.17 15.17
CA THR A 129 -22.75 23.78 16.50
C THR A 129 -23.14 22.73 17.54
N GLN A 130 -22.19 22.22 18.34
CA GLN A 130 -22.38 21.35 19.51
C GLN A 130 -23.80 20.76 19.65
N ILE A 131 -24.03 19.51 19.22
CA ILE A 131 -25.15 18.78 19.81
C ILE A 131 -24.71 18.46 21.25
N GLN A 132 -25.23 19.22 22.22
CA GLN A 132 -25.16 18.84 23.63
C GLN A 132 -25.85 17.49 23.77
N PHE A 133 -25.07 16.41 23.91
CA PHE A 133 -25.61 15.16 24.40
C PHE A 133 -25.88 15.27 25.90
N PRO A 134 -26.84 14.51 26.44
CA PRO A 134 -27.22 14.56 27.86
C PRO A 134 -26.07 14.25 28.84
N ASN A 135 -24.94 13.73 28.35
CA ASN A 135 -23.71 13.57 29.11
C ASN A 135 -22.56 14.28 28.39
N PRO A 136 -22.03 15.40 28.91
CA PRO A 136 -20.86 16.03 28.35
C PRO A 136 -19.65 15.11 28.55
N THR A 137 -18.97 14.72 27.46
CA THR A 137 -17.55 14.38 27.56
C THR A 137 -16.83 15.61 28.14
N PRO A 138 -15.80 15.43 28.99
CA PRO A 138 -15.06 16.56 29.54
C PRO A 138 -14.63 17.45 28.39
N LYS A 139 -14.95 18.74 28.50
CA LYS A 139 -14.31 19.77 27.67
C LYS A 139 -12.82 19.47 27.71
N ASP A 140 -12.20 19.39 26.54
CA ASP A 140 -10.77 19.63 26.45
C ASP A 140 -10.47 20.90 27.28
N PRO A 141 -9.46 20.90 28.17
CA PRO A 141 -9.06 22.07 28.96
C PRO A 141 -8.88 23.35 28.14
N ASN A 142 -8.63 23.23 26.83
CA ASN A 142 -8.37 24.32 25.91
C ASN A 142 -9.60 24.78 25.10
N GLY A 143 -10.76 24.15 25.26
CA GLY A 143 -12.00 24.57 24.60
C GLY A 143 -12.09 24.24 23.11
N ILE A 144 -11.30 23.29 22.59
CA ILE A 144 -11.34 22.86 21.19
C ILE A 144 -12.63 22.05 20.92
N LEU A 145 -13.32 22.44 19.85
CA LEU A 145 -14.57 21.86 19.37
C LEU A 145 -14.31 20.49 18.75
N LYS A 146 -14.97 19.43 19.26
CA LYS A 146 -15.02 18.10 18.63
C LYS A 146 -16.42 17.85 18.08
N THR A 147 -16.52 17.23 16.91
CA THR A 147 -17.79 16.73 16.37
C THR A 147 -18.31 15.55 17.18
N TYR A 148 -19.58 15.18 16.93
CA TYR A 148 -20.26 14.06 17.55
C TYR A 148 -19.61 12.72 17.18
N GLY A 149 -18.55 12.35 17.91
CA GLY A 149 -18.07 10.98 17.90
C GLY A 149 -19.13 10.02 18.43
N ARG A 150 -19.51 9.00 17.65
CA ARG A 150 -19.71 7.67 18.23
C ARG A 150 -18.34 7.12 18.68
N TYR A 151 -17.84 7.79 19.70
CA TYR A 151 -16.73 7.54 20.63
C TYR A 151 -15.69 6.48 20.26
N ARG A 152 -14.57 6.94 19.69
CA ARG A 152 -13.21 6.34 19.73
C ARG A 152 -12.70 5.55 18.52
N ALA A 153 -13.40 5.53 17.38
CA ALA A 153 -12.92 4.78 16.19
C ALA A 153 -12.53 5.65 14.99
N ALA A 154 -13.53 6.38 14.49
CA ALA A 154 -13.55 7.06 13.19
C ALA A 154 -14.98 7.59 12.96
N ASP A 155 -15.15 8.84 12.55
CA ASP A 155 -16.44 9.44 12.15
C ASP A 155 -16.35 10.02 10.73
N GLY A 156 -17.49 10.28 10.10
CA GLY A 156 -17.57 10.73 8.70
C GLY A 156 -18.71 11.68 8.41
N MET A 157 -18.60 12.45 7.32
CA MET A 157 -19.75 13.15 6.73
C MET A 157 -20.77 12.15 6.18
N PHE A 158 -20.28 11.05 5.56
CA PHE A 158 -21.06 9.86 5.25
C PHE A 158 -20.56 8.69 6.07
N VAL A 159 -21.47 7.99 6.75
CA VAL A 159 -21.15 6.81 7.55
C VAL A 159 -21.98 5.62 7.10
N PHE A 160 -21.29 4.57 6.65
CA PHE A 160 -21.88 3.27 6.38
C PHE A 160 -21.51 2.32 7.50
N ASP A 161 -22.48 1.91 8.30
CA ASP A 161 -22.24 1.03 9.43
C ASP A 161 -23.26 -0.10 9.48
N ALA A 162 -22.82 -1.32 9.15
CA ALA A 162 -23.68 -2.49 9.20
C ALA A 162 -24.14 -2.88 10.63
N GLN A 163 -23.55 -2.30 11.68
CA GLN A 163 -23.85 -2.59 13.10
C GLN A 163 -23.61 -4.06 13.48
N VAL A 164 -22.62 -4.66 12.84
CA VAL A 164 -22.20 -6.06 12.96
C VAL A 164 -20.98 -6.21 13.85
N SER A 165 -20.73 -7.41 14.38
CA SER A 165 -19.53 -7.72 15.18
C SER A 165 -19.03 -9.15 14.95
N ASN A 166 -17.73 -9.36 15.15
CA ASN A 166 -16.98 -10.61 15.00
C ASN A 166 -17.23 -11.32 13.66
N GLN A 167 -17.37 -10.53 12.59
CA GLN A 167 -17.62 -11.10 11.27
C GLN A 167 -16.34 -11.61 10.63
N THR A 168 -16.46 -12.74 9.95
CA THR A 168 -15.39 -13.34 9.15
C THR A 168 -15.73 -13.44 7.67
N ASP A 169 -16.93 -13.00 7.29
CA ASP A 169 -17.48 -12.92 5.96
C ASP A 169 -18.38 -11.68 5.82
N ASP A 170 -18.91 -11.45 4.61
CA ASP A 170 -19.73 -10.29 4.28
C ASP A 170 -21.25 -10.55 4.37
N SER A 171 -21.70 -11.60 5.05
CA SER A 171 -23.12 -12.02 5.07
C SER A 171 -24.08 -10.97 5.62
N ASN A 172 -23.64 -10.19 6.61
CA ASN A 172 -24.41 -9.09 7.22
C ASN A 172 -23.90 -7.69 6.84
N SER A 173 -23.00 -7.60 5.86
CA SER A 173 -22.47 -6.31 5.40
C SER A 173 -23.52 -5.49 4.65
N ILE A 174 -23.33 -4.17 4.61
CA ILE A 174 -23.98 -3.28 3.63
C ILE A 174 -23.34 -3.54 2.26
N LYS A 175 -24.14 -3.81 1.23
CA LYS A 175 -23.63 -4.25 -0.08
C LYS A 175 -23.96 -3.31 -1.22
N ASN A 176 -23.15 -3.35 -2.28
CA ASN A 176 -23.46 -2.76 -3.59
C ASN A 176 -23.71 -1.25 -3.48
N ILE A 177 -22.75 -0.53 -2.91
CA ILE A 177 -22.79 0.93 -2.76
C ILE A 177 -21.94 1.55 -3.85
N LYS A 178 -22.48 2.55 -4.54
CA LYS A 178 -21.76 3.25 -5.59
C LYS A 178 -21.91 4.75 -5.47
N PHE A 179 -20.80 5.48 -5.46
CA PHE A 179 -20.77 6.93 -5.62
C PHE A 179 -20.19 7.29 -6.98
N ILE A 180 -20.81 8.23 -7.68
CA ILE A 180 -20.36 8.67 -9.00
C ILE A 180 -20.33 10.19 -9.07
N GLY A 181 -19.16 10.76 -9.34
CA GLY A 181 -18.98 12.17 -9.69
C GLY A 181 -19.03 13.17 -8.52
N ALA A 182 -19.09 12.70 -7.28
CA ALA A 182 -19.22 13.55 -6.09
C ALA A 182 -17.90 14.23 -5.70
N LYS A 183 -17.97 15.49 -5.25
CA LYS A 183 -16.87 16.15 -4.54
C LYS A 183 -17.16 16.20 -3.04
N PHE A 184 -16.33 15.57 -2.22
CA PHE A 184 -16.34 15.63 -0.76
C PHE A 184 -15.31 16.67 -0.32
N SER A 185 -15.72 17.68 0.45
CA SER A 185 -14.86 18.78 0.86
C SER A 185 -14.85 18.92 2.38
N GLY A 186 -13.66 18.76 2.97
CA GLY A 186 -13.36 19.18 4.33
C GLY A 186 -12.84 20.62 4.36
N ASN A 187 -12.36 21.06 5.52
CA ASN A 187 -11.83 22.40 5.71
C ASN A 187 -10.62 22.42 6.65
N VAL A 188 -9.66 21.52 6.40
CA VAL A 188 -8.45 21.38 7.22
C VAL A 188 -7.64 22.68 7.34
N ASN A 189 -7.66 23.56 6.33
CA ASN A 189 -6.99 24.86 6.40
C ASN A 189 -7.53 25.77 7.51
N GLU A 190 -8.84 25.77 7.75
CA GLU A 190 -9.46 26.62 8.78
C GLU A 190 -9.66 25.88 10.11
N LYS A 191 -9.85 24.55 10.06
CA LYS A 191 -10.22 23.74 11.22
C LYS A 191 -9.06 22.95 11.82
N GLY A 192 -7.96 22.81 11.08
CA GLY A 192 -6.80 22.03 11.48
C GLY A 192 -7.03 20.52 11.39
N PHE A 193 -5.98 19.79 11.74
CA PHE A 193 -5.95 18.33 11.78
C PHE A 193 -6.88 17.76 12.88
N ASP A 194 -7.65 16.71 12.55
CA ASP A 194 -8.35 15.88 13.52
C ASP A 194 -8.32 14.42 13.05
N GLU A 195 -7.67 13.56 13.83
CA GLU A 195 -7.39 12.19 13.44
C GLU A 195 -8.65 11.37 13.11
N LEU A 196 -9.77 11.67 13.78
CA LEU A 196 -10.97 10.83 13.75
C LEU A 196 -12.10 11.39 12.86
N LEU A 197 -11.84 12.50 12.17
CA LEU A 197 -12.86 13.25 11.44
C LEU A 197 -12.70 13.10 9.94
N HIS A 198 -13.10 11.94 9.42
CA HIS A 198 -12.96 11.57 8.02
C HIS A 198 -14.08 12.20 7.16
N LEU A 199 -13.96 12.17 5.83
CA LEU A 199 -15.08 12.54 4.95
C LEU A 199 -16.07 11.38 4.78
N VAL A 200 -15.56 10.17 4.58
CA VAL A 200 -16.37 8.95 4.50
C VAL A 200 -15.81 7.89 5.43
N CYS A 201 -16.68 7.28 6.24
CA CYS A 201 -16.32 6.18 7.13
C CYS A 201 -17.20 4.95 6.82
N MET A 202 -16.58 3.77 6.79
CA MET A 202 -17.25 2.53 6.43
C MET A 202 -16.91 1.39 7.40
N HIS A 203 -17.92 0.65 7.83
CA HIS A 203 -17.84 -0.48 8.74
C HIS A 203 -18.76 -1.62 8.30
N GLY A 204 -18.19 -2.77 7.96
CA GLY A 204 -18.97 -3.92 7.50
C GLY A 204 -19.59 -3.68 6.14
N VAL A 205 -18.80 -3.30 5.14
CA VAL A 205 -19.26 -3.05 3.77
C VAL A 205 -18.73 -4.05 2.76
N SER A 206 -19.46 -4.31 1.68
CA SER A 206 -19.06 -5.20 0.60
C SER A 206 -19.43 -4.64 -0.76
N ASN A 207 -18.52 -4.73 -1.75
CA ASN A 207 -18.76 -4.19 -3.10
C ASN A 207 -19.13 -2.69 -3.06
N VAL A 208 -18.21 -1.88 -2.56
CA VAL A 208 -18.35 -0.42 -2.54
C VAL A 208 -17.46 0.18 -3.62
N THR A 209 -17.99 1.09 -4.43
CA THR A 209 -17.22 1.74 -5.50
C THR A 209 -17.38 3.26 -5.47
N PHE A 210 -16.27 3.98 -5.54
CA PHE A 210 -16.23 5.40 -5.83
C PHE A 210 -15.67 5.61 -7.24
N GLU A 211 -16.42 6.27 -8.11
CA GLU A 211 -16.00 6.57 -9.49
C GLU A 211 -16.03 8.08 -9.75
N TYR A 212 -14.94 8.63 -10.27
CA TYR A 212 -14.84 10.05 -10.62
C TYR A 212 -15.12 10.99 -9.43
N CYS A 213 -14.83 10.53 -8.20
CA CYS A 213 -15.04 11.31 -6.98
C CYS A 213 -13.80 12.13 -6.62
N SER A 214 -14.00 13.24 -5.91
CA SER A 214 -12.90 14.05 -5.35
C SER A 214 -13.04 14.17 -3.85
N PHE A 215 -11.95 14.01 -3.10
CA PHE A 215 -11.87 14.15 -1.64
C PHE A 215 -10.83 15.23 -1.35
N VAL A 216 -11.28 16.39 -0.85
CA VAL A 216 -10.45 17.59 -0.77
C VAL A 216 -10.45 18.17 0.63
N GLY A 217 -9.28 18.52 1.16
CA GLY A 217 -9.14 19.27 2.41
C GLY A 217 -9.67 18.55 3.64
N PHE A 218 -9.62 17.21 3.63
CA PHE A 218 -10.02 16.36 4.76
C PHE A 218 -9.13 16.62 5.99
N MET A 219 -9.70 16.53 7.19
CA MET A 219 -8.98 16.70 8.47
C MET A 219 -8.43 15.37 8.97
N GLY A 220 -9.32 14.38 9.09
CA GLY A 220 -8.99 12.97 9.25
C GLY A 220 -8.65 12.36 7.91
N ASP A 221 -9.32 11.28 7.54
CA ASP A 221 -9.08 10.60 6.26
C ASP A 221 -10.01 11.13 5.18
N GLY A 222 -9.58 11.04 3.93
CA GLY A 222 -10.52 11.10 2.80
C GLY A 222 -11.57 9.99 2.93
N VAL A 223 -11.12 8.74 3.01
CA VAL A 223 -11.98 7.56 3.24
C VAL A 223 -11.35 6.60 4.22
N ALA A 224 -12.09 6.23 5.27
CA ALA A 224 -11.67 5.25 6.26
C ALA A 224 -12.53 3.97 6.16
N VAL A 225 -11.90 2.83 5.87
CA VAL A 225 -12.51 1.50 5.90
C VAL A 225 -12.10 0.81 7.18
N CYS A 226 -12.97 0.92 8.14
CA CYS A 226 -12.69 0.60 9.52
C CYS A 226 -13.34 -0.72 9.92
N ARG A 227 -12.79 -1.35 10.95
CA ARG A 227 -13.36 -2.55 11.55
C ARG A 227 -14.54 -2.27 12.52
N GLY A 228 -14.85 -1.00 12.76
CA GLY A 228 -15.92 -0.57 13.67
C GLY A 228 -15.59 -0.74 15.15
N LEU A 229 -16.00 0.24 15.96
CA LEU A 229 -16.03 0.12 17.42
C LEU A 229 -17.45 0.27 17.93
N LYS A 230 -17.68 -0.22 19.15
CA LYS A 230 -18.87 0.07 19.97
C LYS A 230 -18.36 0.48 21.35
N GLU A 231 -18.89 1.56 21.92
CA GLU A 231 -18.79 1.75 23.37
C GLU A 231 -19.94 1.03 24.06
N GLU A 232 -19.63 0.30 25.13
CA GLU A 232 -20.58 0.04 26.21
C GLU A 232 -20.12 0.80 27.45
N GLU A 233 -21.01 1.07 28.40
CA GLU A 233 -20.76 1.82 29.65
C GLU A 233 -19.57 1.32 30.51
N LYS A 234 -18.94 0.20 30.12
CA LYS A 234 -17.82 -0.45 30.80
C LYS A 234 -16.57 -0.69 29.93
N GLY A 235 -16.53 -0.20 28.69
CA GLY A 235 -15.35 -0.32 27.82
C GLY A 235 -15.66 -0.28 26.33
N VAL A 236 -14.62 -0.04 25.53
CA VAL A 236 -14.69 -0.10 24.06
C VAL A 236 -14.69 -1.56 23.65
N ILE A 237 -15.79 -2.02 23.05
CA ILE A 237 -15.85 -3.32 22.37
C ILE A 237 -15.51 -3.07 20.91
N ILE A 238 -14.38 -3.64 20.50
CA ILE A 238 -14.00 -3.74 19.10
C ILE A 238 -15.00 -4.65 18.38
N ARG A 239 -15.52 -4.21 17.23
CA ARG A 239 -16.51 -5.00 16.49
C ARG A 239 -15.89 -5.96 15.49
N ASP A 240 -14.74 -5.67 14.88
CA ASP A 240 -14.18 -6.52 13.82
C ASP A 240 -15.21 -6.78 12.70
N ALA A 241 -15.79 -5.69 12.18
CA ALA A 241 -16.67 -5.67 11.02
C ALA A 241 -15.86 -5.93 9.75
N TYR A 242 -16.19 -7.01 9.05
CA TYR A 242 -15.49 -7.46 7.85
C TYR A 242 -15.87 -6.60 6.64
N ASN A 243 -14.87 -6.02 5.98
CA ASN A 243 -15.06 -5.27 4.74
C ASN A 243 -14.46 -6.03 3.56
N ARG A 244 -15.06 -5.89 2.38
CA ARG A 244 -14.66 -6.64 1.18
C ARG A 244 -14.91 -5.84 -0.09
N ASP A 245 -14.01 -5.98 -1.07
CA ASP A 245 -14.17 -5.44 -2.43
C ASP A 245 -14.53 -3.93 -2.42
N VAL A 246 -13.66 -3.12 -1.79
CA VAL A 246 -13.80 -1.65 -1.77
C VAL A 246 -12.92 -1.05 -2.87
N ASN A 247 -13.53 -0.27 -3.77
CA ASN A 247 -12.91 0.12 -5.04
C ASN A 247 -12.96 1.63 -5.27
N PHE A 248 -11.88 2.17 -5.83
CA PHE A 248 -11.73 3.57 -6.20
C PHE A 248 -11.24 3.65 -7.64
N TYR A 249 -11.98 4.35 -8.49
CA TYR A 249 -11.66 4.48 -9.91
C TYR A 249 -11.70 5.95 -10.34
N LYS A 250 -10.57 6.45 -10.85
CA LYS A 250 -10.44 7.84 -11.30
C LYS A 250 -10.83 8.87 -10.23
N CYS A 251 -10.46 8.59 -8.99
CA CYS A 251 -10.70 9.49 -7.87
C CYS A 251 -9.52 10.44 -7.65
N ASN A 252 -9.79 11.62 -7.09
CA ASN A 252 -8.77 12.58 -6.67
C ASN A 252 -8.80 12.75 -5.15
N PHE A 253 -7.65 12.63 -4.51
CA PHE A 253 -7.44 12.90 -3.09
C PHE A 253 -6.44 14.05 -2.97
N ASP A 254 -6.90 15.17 -2.45
CA ASP A 254 -6.07 16.37 -2.26
C ASP A 254 -6.17 16.84 -0.82
N GLY A 255 -5.08 16.70 -0.08
CA GLY A 255 -5.02 17.18 1.30
C GLY A 255 -4.88 18.70 1.41
N VAL A 256 -4.66 19.41 0.30
CA VAL A 256 -4.51 20.87 0.14
C VAL A 256 -3.24 21.45 0.77
N ASN A 257 -2.75 20.92 1.90
CA ASN A 257 -1.72 21.59 2.69
C ASN A 257 -0.71 20.67 3.41
N ASN A 258 -0.75 19.34 3.20
CA ASN A 258 0.07 18.37 3.94
C ASN A 258 -0.08 18.43 5.47
N ASP A 259 -1.19 18.97 5.99
CA ASP A 259 -1.49 19.04 7.43
C ASP A 259 -2.80 18.31 7.77
N ASN A 260 -2.97 17.17 7.13
CA ASN A 260 -4.13 16.27 7.21
C ASN A 260 -3.65 14.84 7.51
N ARG A 261 -4.61 13.90 7.60
CA ARG A 261 -4.35 12.48 7.76
C ARG A 261 -4.20 11.78 6.39
N GLN A 262 -4.56 10.50 6.28
CA GLN A 262 -4.39 9.73 5.06
C GLN A 262 -5.47 10.02 4.02
N GLY A 263 -5.20 9.78 2.74
CA GLY A 263 -6.23 9.80 1.71
C GLY A 263 -7.20 8.64 1.89
N ILE A 264 -6.64 7.43 2.08
CA ILE A 264 -7.40 6.19 2.30
C ILE A 264 -6.75 5.39 3.42
N SER A 265 -7.54 4.95 4.40
CA SER A 265 -7.11 3.98 5.43
C SER A 265 -7.93 2.69 5.37
N LEU A 266 -7.27 1.54 5.46
CA LEU A 266 -7.84 0.20 5.32
C LEU A 266 -7.47 -0.70 6.51
N TYR A 267 -8.27 -0.64 7.58
CA TYR A 267 -8.01 -1.36 8.84
C TYR A 267 -8.47 -2.81 8.85
N TYR A 268 -9.46 -3.17 8.03
CA TYR A 268 -9.92 -4.55 7.89
C TYR A 268 -10.64 -4.74 6.56
N CYS A 269 -9.89 -5.00 5.48
CA CYS A 269 -10.46 -5.10 4.14
C CYS A 269 -9.87 -6.26 3.33
N ASP A 270 -10.73 -7.20 2.94
CA ASP A 270 -10.35 -8.35 2.12
C ASP A 270 -10.67 -8.10 0.64
N GLY A 271 -9.67 -7.63 -0.11
CA GLY A 271 -9.84 -7.21 -1.49
C GLY A 271 -10.21 -5.73 -1.59
N PHE A 272 -9.39 -4.98 -2.32
CA PHE A 272 -9.65 -3.60 -2.68
C PHE A 272 -8.89 -3.24 -3.96
N SER A 273 -9.39 -2.25 -4.70
CA SER A 273 -8.69 -1.69 -5.85
C SER A 273 -8.66 -0.16 -5.82
N ILE A 274 -7.52 0.40 -6.15
CA ILE A 274 -7.32 1.85 -6.30
C ILE A 274 -6.69 2.05 -7.68
N ASP A 275 -7.46 2.53 -8.63
CA ASP A 275 -7.06 2.57 -10.04
C ASP A 275 -7.28 3.96 -10.65
N PHE A 276 -6.30 4.43 -11.43
CA PHE A 276 -6.30 5.77 -12.04
C PHE A 276 -6.53 6.92 -11.05
N CYS A 277 -6.14 6.77 -9.79
CA CYS A 277 -6.36 7.79 -8.76
C CYS A 277 -5.16 8.74 -8.62
N ASN A 278 -5.43 9.97 -8.17
CA ASN A 278 -4.41 10.96 -7.84
C ASN A 278 -4.42 11.24 -6.34
N PHE A 279 -3.23 11.33 -5.74
CA PHE A 279 -2.99 11.67 -4.34
C PHE A 279 -1.99 12.82 -4.28
N GLU A 280 -2.41 13.98 -3.73
CA GLU A 280 -1.56 15.17 -3.63
C GLU A 280 -1.71 15.91 -2.29
N ASN A 281 -0.60 16.45 -1.79
CA ASN A 281 -0.56 17.30 -0.59
C ASN A 281 -1.13 16.63 0.68
N ILE A 282 -0.87 15.33 0.83
CA ILE A 282 -1.46 14.49 1.88
C ILE A 282 -0.42 14.22 2.99
N CYS A 283 -0.92 14.03 4.21
CA CYS A 283 -0.19 13.66 5.43
C CYS A 283 0.77 14.72 5.97
N ARG A 284 0.60 15.00 7.26
CA ARG A 284 1.65 15.61 8.09
C ARG A 284 2.82 14.64 8.35
N PRO A 285 4.03 15.12 8.71
CA PRO A 285 5.24 14.28 8.82
C PRO A 285 5.19 13.15 9.85
N ASP A 286 4.28 13.19 10.82
CA ASP A 286 4.07 12.16 11.86
C ASP A 286 2.88 11.23 11.57
N MET A 287 2.23 11.35 10.41
CA MET A 287 1.24 10.37 9.91
C MET A 287 1.93 9.30 9.06
N ILE A 288 1.20 8.27 8.63
CA ILE A 288 1.82 7.12 7.96
C ILE A 288 2.12 7.43 6.48
N GLY A 289 1.09 7.60 5.65
CA GLY A 289 1.22 7.82 4.20
C GLY A 289 -0.15 8.03 3.54
N ALA A 290 -0.18 8.36 2.25
CA ALA A 290 -1.44 8.66 1.54
C ALA A 290 -2.43 7.48 1.52
N VAL A 291 -1.91 6.25 1.41
CA VAL A 291 -2.68 5.01 1.52
C VAL A 291 -2.10 4.18 2.65
N ASP A 292 -2.91 3.95 3.68
CA ASP A 292 -2.52 3.23 4.89
C ASP A 292 -3.31 1.94 5.05
N ILE A 293 -2.59 0.82 5.07
CA ILE A 293 -3.16 -0.52 5.21
C ILE A 293 -2.64 -1.09 6.51
N GLU A 294 -3.35 -0.75 7.60
CA GLU A 294 -2.97 -1.09 8.97
C GLU A 294 -4.05 -1.91 9.68
N PRO A 295 -3.99 -3.25 9.68
CA PRO A 295 -4.86 -4.03 10.55
C PRO A 295 -4.58 -3.75 12.02
N ASP A 296 -5.55 -3.21 12.77
CA ASP A 296 -5.36 -2.75 14.16
C ASP A 296 -5.04 -3.88 15.16
N THR A 297 -5.51 -5.11 14.91
CA THR A 297 -5.31 -6.24 15.81
C THR A 297 -4.92 -7.52 15.08
N ASP A 298 -4.47 -8.50 15.87
CA ASP A 298 -4.21 -9.87 15.41
C ASP A 298 -5.46 -10.61 14.88
N ASN A 299 -6.66 -10.00 14.95
CA ASN A 299 -7.91 -10.58 14.46
C ASN A 299 -8.41 -9.91 13.18
N THR A 300 -7.76 -8.84 12.71
CA THR A 300 -8.12 -8.15 11.48
C THR A 300 -7.11 -8.44 10.38
N ILE A 301 -7.57 -8.49 9.14
CA ILE A 301 -6.74 -8.80 7.98
C ILE A 301 -7.11 -7.89 6.83
N SER A 302 -6.13 -7.10 6.40
CA SER A 302 -6.16 -6.51 5.06
C SER A 302 -5.30 -7.36 4.14
N ARG A 303 -5.76 -7.61 2.90
CA ARG A 303 -5.05 -8.42 1.87
C ARG A 303 -5.68 -8.25 0.48
N ARG A 304 -5.02 -8.81 -0.56
CA ARG A 304 -5.48 -8.81 -1.96
C ARG A 304 -5.76 -7.40 -2.52
N GLY A 305 -4.91 -6.44 -2.15
CA GLY A 305 -5.01 -5.06 -2.59
C GLY A 305 -4.29 -4.82 -3.92
N VAL A 306 -4.95 -4.12 -4.84
CA VAL A 306 -4.34 -3.67 -6.10
C VAL A 306 -4.36 -2.15 -6.16
N ILE A 307 -3.19 -1.55 -6.37
CA ILE A 307 -3.04 -0.11 -6.60
C ILE A 307 -2.37 0.04 -7.96
N SER A 308 -3.07 0.65 -8.93
CA SER A 308 -2.57 0.72 -10.30
C SER A 308 -2.81 2.06 -10.96
N ASN A 309 -1.91 2.45 -11.87
CA ASN A 309 -2.08 3.65 -12.70
C ASN A 309 -2.28 4.94 -11.88
N CYS A 310 -1.75 5.00 -10.66
CA CYS A 310 -1.96 6.10 -9.72
C CYS A 310 -0.80 7.08 -9.69
N SER A 311 -1.08 8.30 -9.22
CA SER A 311 -0.10 9.37 -8.98
C SER A 311 -0.05 9.70 -7.49
N PHE A 312 1.16 9.77 -6.94
CA PHE A 312 1.43 10.17 -5.56
C PHE A 312 2.44 11.31 -5.58
N ARG A 313 2.00 12.52 -5.21
CA ARG A 313 2.84 13.72 -5.26
C ARG A 313 2.81 14.49 -3.94
N LYS A 314 3.99 14.90 -3.46
CA LYS A 314 4.11 15.68 -2.21
C LYS A 314 3.36 14.99 -1.08
N ILE A 315 3.69 13.73 -0.87
CA ILE A 315 3.13 12.97 0.24
C ILE A 315 4.09 13.12 1.40
N GLY A 316 3.60 13.68 2.50
CA GLY A 316 4.33 13.71 3.76
C GLY A 316 4.29 12.33 4.42
N GLY A 317 4.06 12.32 5.72
CA GLY A 317 4.13 11.11 6.52
C GLY A 317 5.55 10.66 6.88
N ALA A 318 5.64 9.78 7.86
CA ALA A 318 6.85 9.20 8.42
C ALA A 318 7.25 7.88 7.72
N ASN A 319 6.38 7.36 6.84
CA ASN A 319 6.53 6.09 6.13
C ASN A 319 6.35 6.30 4.61
N GLY A 320 6.13 5.22 3.88
CA GLY A 320 5.90 5.25 2.44
C GLY A 320 4.54 5.82 2.08
N ALA A 321 4.46 6.46 0.90
CA ALA A 321 3.21 6.97 0.35
C ALA A 321 2.11 5.89 0.31
N VAL A 322 2.49 4.64 0.04
CA VAL A 322 1.70 3.44 0.32
C VAL A 322 2.35 2.67 1.47
N THR A 323 1.62 2.42 2.55
CA THR A 323 2.13 1.66 3.70
C THR A 323 1.31 0.40 3.95
N LEU A 324 2.02 -0.72 4.12
CA LEU A 324 1.47 -2.04 4.42
C LEU A 324 1.96 -2.54 5.78
N PHE A 325 1.09 -2.63 6.78
CA PHE A 325 1.38 -3.35 8.02
C PHE A 325 0.93 -4.81 7.91
N LEU A 326 1.90 -5.72 7.90
CA LEU A 326 1.68 -7.15 7.88
C LEU A 326 1.49 -7.67 9.30
N ARG A 327 0.28 -8.09 9.65
CA ARG A 327 -0.03 -8.74 10.92
C ARG A 327 -0.29 -10.23 10.78
N ASN A 328 0.09 -10.99 11.81
CA ASN A 328 -0.17 -12.43 11.86
C ASN A 328 -1.54 -12.65 12.51
N TYR A 329 -2.47 -13.26 11.77
CA TYR A 329 -3.77 -13.63 12.34
C TYR A 329 -3.60 -14.82 13.30
N LYS A 330 -4.13 -14.73 14.52
CA LYS A 330 -4.00 -15.80 15.54
C LYS A 330 -4.84 -17.06 15.28
N GLY A 331 -5.56 -17.14 14.16
CA GLY A 331 -6.27 -18.33 13.69
C GLY A 331 -5.68 -18.93 12.41
N THR A 332 -6.16 -20.11 12.02
CA THR A 332 -5.71 -21.01 10.93
C THR A 332 -4.82 -20.42 9.81
N VAL A 333 -3.85 -21.24 9.39
CA VAL A 333 -2.70 -20.97 8.46
C VAL A 333 -3.07 -20.28 7.12
N GLU A 334 -4.33 -20.18 6.74
CA GLU A 334 -4.81 -19.61 5.47
C GLU A 334 -5.16 -18.11 5.52
N LYS A 335 -5.07 -17.48 6.69
CA LYS A 335 -5.50 -16.09 6.92
C LYS A 335 -4.31 -15.14 7.14
N ILE A 336 -3.41 -15.06 6.16
CA ILE A 336 -2.20 -14.25 6.29
C ILE A 336 -2.34 -12.93 5.53
N SER A 337 -2.18 -11.80 6.24
CA SER A 337 -2.27 -10.43 5.68
C SER A 337 -1.30 -10.15 4.54
N HIS A 338 -0.16 -10.85 4.47
CA HIS A 338 0.89 -10.65 3.46
C HIS A 338 0.54 -11.08 2.02
N LEU A 339 -0.68 -11.52 1.72
CA LEU A 339 -0.99 -12.13 0.41
C LEU A 339 -1.66 -11.17 -0.56
N GLY A 340 -1.04 -11.02 -1.73
CA GLY A 340 -1.69 -10.53 -2.95
C GLY A 340 -1.70 -9.01 -3.08
N TYR A 341 -0.69 -8.31 -2.56
CA TYR A 341 -0.54 -6.88 -2.81
C TYR A 341 0.20 -6.63 -4.11
N ILE A 342 -0.39 -5.80 -4.97
CA ILE A 342 0.20 -5.38 -6.23
C ILE A 342 0.12 -3.87 -6.32
N ILE A 343 1.28 -3.23 -6.49
CA ILE A 343 1.42 -1.81 -6.79
C ILE A 343 2.08 -1.70 -8.17
N ASP A 344 1.32 -1.30 -9.19
CA ASP A 344 1.69 -1.40 -10.60
C ASP A 344 1.52 -0.09 -11.34
N ASN A 345 2.50 0.28 -12.17
CA ASN A 345 2.40 1.41 -13.09
C ASN A 345 1.99 2.74 -12.41
N CYS A 346 2.53 3.02 -11.22
CA CYS A 346 2.28 4.25 -10.47
C CYS A 346 3.47 5.23 -10.60
N ASP A 347 3.17 6.52 -10.48
CA ASP A 347 4.15 7.61 -10.41
C ASP A 347 4.24 8.13 -8.97
N PHE A 348 5.45 8.12 -8.41
CA PHE A 348 5.75 8.62 -7.07
C PHE A 348 6.73 9.79 -7.21
N GLN A 349 6.34 10.97 -6.74
CA GLN A 349 7.16 12.16 -6.84
C GLN A 349 7.15 12.97 -5.55
N ASP A 350 8.33 13.38 -5.09
CA ASP A 350 8.49 14.23 -3.89
C ASP A 350 7.80 13.58 -2.67
N VAL A 351 8.11 12.30 -2.44
CA VAL A 351 7.62 11.49 -1.31
C VAL A 351 8.79 11.00 -0.47
N LEU A 352 8.56 10.73 0.83
CA LEU A 352 9.60 10.17 1.70
C LEU A 352 10.11 8.83 1.14
N ALA A 353 9.21 7.86 0.98
CA ALA A 353 9.43 6.62 0.24
C ALA A 353 8.18 6.28 -0.58
N PRO A 354 8.28 5.54 -1.68
CA PRO A 354 7.10 5.11 -2.42
C PRO A 354 6.31 4.01 -1.68
N LEU A 355 7.02 3.13 -0.96
CA LEU A 355 6.44 1.95 -0.32
C LEU A 355 7.03 1.71 1.08
N SER A 356 6.17 1.42 2.04
CA SER A 356 6.53 0.80 3.32
C SER A 356 5.91 -0.59 3.46
N VAL A 357 6.71 -1.54 3.94
CA VAL A 357 6.24 -2.87 4.33
C VAL A 357 6.77 -3.18 5.72
N ILE A 358 5.85 -3.26 6.68
CA ILE A 358 6.17 -3.39 8.10
C ILE A 358 5.60 -4.71 8.61
N GLY A 359 6.46 -5.68 8.86
CA GLY A 359 6.09 -7.02 9.32
C GLY A 359 6.40 -7.27 10.80
N ASN A 360 6.51 -8.55 11.14
CA ASN A 360 6.89 -9.04 12.47
C ASN A 360 7.78 -10.29 12.36
N ASP A 361 8.34 -10.74 13.48
CA ASP A 361 9.33 -11.82 13.51
C ASP A 361 8.79 -13.17 12.99
N ILE A 362 7.48 -13.40 13.06
CA ILE A 362 6.86 -14.64 12.57
C ILE A 362 6.97 -14.72 11.05
N PHE A 363 6.83 -13.59 10.34
CA PHE A 363 6.95 -13.56 8.88
C PHE A 363 8.35 -13.93 8.40
N MET A 364 9.38 -13.55 9.15
CA MET A 364 10.77 -13.89 8.85
C MET A 364 11.05 -15.40 8.88
N THR A 365 10.17 -16.22 9.48
CA THR A 365 10.31 -17.68 9.51
C THR A 365 9.68 -18.39 8.30
N LYS A 366 8.81 -17.72 7.53
CA LYS A 366 8.04 -18.34 6.43
C LYS A 366 8.90 -18.62 5.18
N THR A 367 8.42 -19.53 4.33
CA THR A 367 9.09 -20.02 3.10
C THR A 367 8.25 -19.85 1.82
N SER A 368 7.29 -18.93 1.80
CA SER A 368 6.41 -18.64 0.65
C SER A 368 6.99 -17.66 -0.40
N ASN A 369 6.26 -17.56 -1.51
CA ASN A 369 6.48 -16.62 -2.63
C ASN A 369 6.30 -15.15 -2.22
N TYR A 370 6.63 -14.22 -3.13
CA TYR A 370 6.43 -12.79 -2.93
C TYR A 370 4.95 -12.47 -2.64
N GLY A 371 4.70 -11.89 -1.46
CA GLY A 371 3.38 -11.45 -1.01
C GLY A 371 3.05 -10.01 -1.42
N VAL A 372 4.09 -9.21 -1.63
CA VAL A 372 4.02 -7.82 -2.09
C VAL A 372 4.81 -7.69 -3.39
N ILE A 373 4.16 -7.19 -4.45
CA ILE A 373 4.78 -6.94 -5.75
C ILE A 373 4.64 -5.44 -6.05
N PHE A 374 5.78 -4.77 -6.20
CA PHE A 374 5.91 -3.36 -6.55
C PHE A 374 6.60 -3.27 -7.91
N LYS A 375 5.85 -2.99 -8.98
CA LYS A 375 6.37 -3.12 -10.35
C LYS A 375 5.98 -2.02 -11.32
N ASN A 376 6.81 -1.83 -12.35
CA ASN A 376 6.57 -0.87 -13.44
C ASN A 376 6.35 0.58 -12.96
N ASN A 377 6.84 0.94 -11.77
CA ASN A 377 6.61 2.25 -11.20
C ASN A 377 7.73 3.23 -11.60
N ARG A 378 7.37 4.51 -11.65
CA ARG A 378 8.32 5.62 -11.79
C ARG A 378 8.42 6.34 -10.44
N ILE A 379 9.64 6.53 -9.95
CA ILE A 379 9.92 7.07 -8.62
C ILE A 379 10.95 8.18 -8.78
N LEU A 380 10.55 9.42 -8.51
CA LEU A 380 11.36 10.61 -8.69
C LEU A 380 11.48 11.42 -7.39
N ASN A 381 12.68 11.92 -7.12
CA ASN A 381 12.93 12.87 -6.02
C ASN A 381 12.41 12.35 -4.67
N THR A 382 12.76 11.12 -4.32
CA THR A 382 12.36 10.54 -3.02
C THR A 382 13.52 10.57 -2.04
N GLU A 383 13.20 10.51 -0.75
CA GLU A 383 14.24 10.35 0.26
C GLU A 383 14.80 8.92 0.25
N GLY A 384 13.97 7.90 0.03
CA GLY A 384 14.40 6.50 -0.02
C GLY A 384 13.69 5.67 -1.10
N VAL A 385 14.19 4.46 -1.29
CA VAL A 385 13.64 3.46 -2.23
C VAL A 385 12.45 2.71 -1.63
N GLY A 386 12.47 2.51 -0.31
CA GLY A 386 11.39 1.88 0.44
C GLY A 386 11.70 1.94 1.94
N ASP A 387 10.69 1.80 2.78
CA ASP A 387 10.89 1.66 4.22
C ASP A 387 10.37 0.29 4.66
N LEU A 388 11.29 -0.69 4.60
CA LEU A 388 11.01 -2.09 4.91
C LEU A 388 11.52 -2.41 6.32
N ARG A 389 10.64 -2.97 7.16
CA ARG A 389 10.94 -3.33 8.56
C ARG A 389 10.36 -4.68 8.89
N LYS A 390 11.19 -5.67 9.22
CA LYS A 390 10.77 -7.09 9.33
C LYS A 390 9.96 -7.55 8.11
N ALA A 391 10.25 -6.96 6.96
CA ALA A 391 9.51 -7.21 5.73
C ALA A 391 9.85 -8.59 5.18
N TYR A 392 8.89 -9.21 4.52
CA TYR A 392 9.06 -10.56 3.99
C TYR A 392 8.39 -10.71 2.62
N GLY A 393 9.12 -11.28 1.66
CA GLY A 393 8.57 -11.63 0.36
C GLY A 393 8.12 -10.40 -0.44
N VAL A 394 9.03 -9.45 -0.65
CA VAL A 394 8.77 -8.23 -1.42
C VAL A 394 9.56 -8.28 -2.73
N LEU A 395 8.86 -8.11 -3.86
CA LEU A 395 9.45 -8.01 -5.18
C LEU A 395 9.32 -6.60 -5.72
N PHE A 396 10.46 -5.98 -6.02
CA PHE A 396 10.57 -4.77 -6.82
C PHE A 396 10.94 -5.17 -8.25
N TYR A 397 10.04 -4.98 -9.22
CA TYR A 397 10.25 -5.43 -10.59
C TYR A 397 10.09 -4.31 -11.62
N ASN A 398 11.09 -4.07 -12.47
CA ASN A 398 10.99 -3.11 -13.57
C ASN A 398 10.59 -1.69 -13.13
N ASN A 399 11.11 -1.21 -11.99
CA ASN A 399 10.87 0.15 -11.53
C ASN A 399 12.02 1.07 -11.93
N PHE A 400 11.70 2.35 -12.11
CA PHE A 400 12.67 3.41 -12.40
C PHE A 400 12.78 4.36 -11.21
N PHE A 401 13.90 4.31 -10.48
CA PHE A 401 14.23 5.20 -9.38
C PHE A 401 15.21 6.26 -9.83
N LYS A 402 14.88 7.54 -9.63
CA LYS A 402 15.75 8.65 -9.98
C LYS A 402 15.78 9.75 -8.92
N ASN A 403 16.97 10.27 -8.66
CA ASN A 403 17.21 11.34 -7.68
C ASN A 403 16.78 10.93 -6.27
N VAL A 404 17.31 9.82 -5.75
CA VAL A 404 17.09 9.45 -4.35
C VAL A 404 18.06 10.24 -3.46
N THR A 405 17.51 11.08 -2.56
CA THR A 405 18.27 12.18 -1.95
C THR A 405 18.65 11.99 -0.50
N SER A 406 18.09 11.05 0.26
CA SER A 406 18.41 10.93 1.68
C SER A 406 19.82 10.43 1.91
N GLU A 407 20.49 11.00 2.92
CA GLU A 407 21.76 10.51 3.44
C GLU A 407 21.58 9.42 4.50
N THR A 408 20.38 9.27 5.06
CA THR A 408 20.12 8.38 6.21
C THR A 408 19.04 7.35 5.94
N MET A 409 18.11 7.62 5.03
CA MET A 409 17.01 6.72 4.73
C MET A 409 17.43 5.68 3.69
N THR A 410 17.23 4.42 4.06
CA THR A 410 17.76 3.24 3.36
C THR A 410 16.63 2.45 2.68
N VAL A 411 16.86 1.19 2.29
CA VAL A 411 15.81 0.25 1.83
C VAL A 411 15.21 -0.52 3.00
N ILE A 412 16.08 -1.08 3.86
CA ILE A 412 15.68 -1.82 5.08
C ILE A 412 16.27 -1.11 6.29
N ARG A 413 15.43 -0.83 7.30
CA ARG A 413 15.86 -0.24 8.58
C ARG A 413 16.25 -1.34 9.59
N ALA A 414 16.78 -0.94 10.75
CA ALA A 414 17.42 -1.81 11.76
C ALA A 414 16.69 -3.11 12.16
N ASP A 415 15.39 -3.22 11.90
CA ASP A 415 14.59 -4.40 12.18
C ASP A 415 14.77 -5.56 11.16
N GLY A 416 15.46 -5.32 10.03
CA GLY A 416 15.81 -6.36 9.06
C GLY A 416 14.70 -6.73 8.06
N GLY A 417 14.94 -7.78 7.28
CA GLY A 417 14.00 -8.24 6.24
C GLY A 417 14.49 -9.48 5.48
N LYS A 418 13.57 -10.23 4.88
CA LYS A 418 13.87 -11.51 4.24
C LYS A 418 13.17 -11.68 2.90
N ASN A 419 13.85 -12.32 1.96
CA ASN A 419 13.31 -12.63 0.64
C ASN A 419 12.83 -11.36 -0.07
N ILE A 420 13.74 -10.38 -0.16
CA ILE A 420 13.52 -9.10 -0.82
C ILE A 420 14.28 -9.15 -2.13
N THR A 421 13.60 -8.92 -3.24
CA THR A 421 14.20 -9.03 -4.57
C THR A 421 13.97 -7.76 -5.35
N PHE A 422 15.05 -7.23 -5.91
CA PHE A 422 15.03 -6.22 -6.96
C PHE A 422 15.40 -6.91 -8.26
N GLU A 423 14.50 -6.89 -9.23
CA GLU A 423 14.70 -7.46 -10.54
C GLU A 423 14.40 -6.42 -11.63
N LYS A 424 15.31 -6.25 -12.59
CA LYS A 424 15.13 -5.35 -13.75
C LYS A 424 14.85 -3.89 -13.40
N ASN A 425 15.26 -3.42 -12.21
CA ASN A 425 15.06 -2.02 -11.83
C ASN A 425 16.23 -1.18 -12.34
N THR A 426 15.96 0.09 -12.62
CA THR A 426 16.97 1.10 -12.92
C THR A 426 17.04 2.08 -11.75
N PHE A 427 18.25 2.32 -11.26
CA PHE A 427 18.56 3.27 -10.21
C PHE A 427 19.50 4.33 -10.78
N ASP A 428 19.08 5.59 -10.82
CA ASP A 428 19.86 6.70 -11.39
C ASP A 428 19.97 7.87 -10.40
N ASN A 429 21.19 8.40 -10.26
CA ASN A 429 21.49 9.59 -9.47
C ASN A 429 21.13 9.45 -7.98
N PHE A 430 21.83 8.55 -7.30
CA PHE A 430 21.67 8.29 -5.87
C PHE A 430 22.68 9.08 -5.06
N LYS A 431 22.20 9.90 -4.11
CA LYS A 431 23.05 10.74 -3.27
C LYS A 431 23.44 10.08 -1.94
N ASN A 432 22.75 9.01 -1.54
CA ASN A 432 23.06 8.29 -0.32
C ASN A 432 24.48 7.67 -0.41
N PRO A 433 25.41 7.99 0.52
CA PRO A 433 26.76 7.43 0.50
C PRO A 433 26.81 5.91 0.68
N ASP A 434 25.79 5.32 1.29
CA ASP A 434 25.65 3.87 1.50
C ASP A 434 24.87 3.16 0.37
N GLY A 435 24.39 3.93 -0.62
CA GLY A 435 23.61 3.41 -1.75
C GLY A 435 22.29 2.79 -1.33
N LEU A 436 22.00 1.59 -1.87
CA LEU A 436 20.92 0.76 -1.36
C LEU A 436 21.38 0.07 -0.08
N ALA A 437 20.99 0.64 1.06
CA ALA A 437 21.34 0.10 2.36
C ALA A 437 20.25 -0.86 2.90
N PHE A 438 20.71 -2.02 3.33
CA PHE A 438 19.95 -3.09 3.94
C PHE A 438 20.53 -3.31 5.34
N VAL A 439 19.83 -2.78 6.35
CA VAL A 439 20.28 -2.77 7.75
C VAL A 439 19.44 -3.76 8.57
N GLY A 440 19.98 -4.21 9.71
CA GLY A 440 19.36 -5.20 10.60
C GLY A 440 19.66 -6.65 10.21
N THR A 441 18.87 -7.58 10.73
CA THR A 441 18.98 -9.01 10.40
C THR A 441 18.35 -9.28 9.05
N THR A 442 19.16 -9.58 8.04
CA THR A 442 18.66 -9.75 6.67
C THR A 442 18.89 -11.18 6.17
N LYS A 443 18.06 -11.63 5.22
CA LYS A 443 18.24 -12.95 4.59
C LYS A 443 17.69 -12.99 3.17
N ASN A 444 18.46 -13.49 2.21
CA ASN A 444 18.04 -13.63 0.81
C ASN A 444 17.61 -12.30 0.17
N ILE A 445 18.48 -11.30 0.24
CA ILE A 445 18.37 -10.06 -0.53
C ILE A 445 18.93 -10.32 -1.92
N ASN A 446 18.10 -10.19 -2.96
CA ASN A 446 18.45 -10.51 -4.34
C ASN A 446 18.40 -9.27 -5.22
N LEU A 447 19.42 -9.11 -6.07
CA LEU A 447 19.60 -8.08 -7.07
C LEU A 447 19.86 -8.81 -8.40
N ILE A 448 18.89 -8.80 -9.31
CA ILE A 448 18.91 -9.54 -10.57
C ILE A 448 18.65 -8.58 -11.73
N GLU A 449 19.53 -8.53 -12.73
CA GLU A 449 19.31 -7.73 -13.96
C GLU A 449 19.03 -6.23 -13.70
N ASN A 450 19.51 -5.66 -12.58
CA ASN A 450 19.30 -4.24 -12.29
C ASN A 450 20.40 -3.38 -12.90
N GLN A 451 20.08 -2.11 -13.14
CA GLN A 451 21.01 -1.10 -13.63
C GLN A 451 21.23 -0.02 -12.57
N PHE A 452 22.48 0.26 -12.24
CA PHE A 452 22.88 1.24 -11.24
C PHE A 452 23.75 2.31 -11.87
N PHE A 453 23.25 3.55 -11.89
CA PHE A 453 23.85 4.70 -12.53
C PHE A 453 24.08 5.86 -11.56
N ASN A 454 25.24 6.50 -11.65
CA ASN A 454 25.51 7.80 -11.04
C ASN A 454 25.31 7.83 -9.50
N PHE A 455 25.80 6.82 -8.79
CA PHE A 455 25.82 6.82 -7.32
C PHE A 455 26.96 7.71 -6.81
N SER A 456 26.70 8.47 -5.75
CA SER A 456 27.70 9.34 -5.09
C SER A 456 28.69 8.55 -4.20
N GLY A 457 28.24 7.42 -3.66
CA GLY A 457 29.00 6.51 -2.79
C GLY A 457 28.80 5.04 -3.20
N THR A 458 28.76 4.14 -2.23
CA THR A 458 28.60 2.70 -2.46
C THR A 458 27.30 2.41 -3.24
N PHE A 459 27.27 1.37 -4.08
CA PHE A 459 26.02 0.96 -4.73
C PHE A 459 25.10 0.18 -3.77
N LEU A 460 25.65 -0.82 -3.07
CA LEU A 460 24.93 -1.71 -2.17
C LEU A 460 25.60 -1.78 -0.80
N THR A 461 24.83 -1.64 0.26
CA THR A 461 25.28 -1.90 1.64
C THR A 461 24.40 -2.97 2.25
N ILE A 462 24.92 -4.16 2.52
CA ILE A 462 24.19 -5.23 3.20
C ILE A 462 24.92 -5.54 4.50
N ASN A 463 24.43 -5.01 5.62
CA ASN A 463 25.17 -5.03 6.88
C ASN A 463 25.35 -6.45 7.45
N ASP A 464 24.34 -7.31 7.31
CA ASP A 464 24.37 -8.70 7.74
C ASP A 464 24.78 -9.60 6.55
N PRO A 465 25.94 -10.26 6.61
CA PRO A 465 26.39 -11.14 5.53
C PRO A 465 25.42 -12.28 5.19
N HIS A 466 24.58 -12.73 6.15
CA HIS A 466 23.51 -13.70 5.86
C HIS A 466 22.43 -13.15 4.93
N GLY A 467 22.34 -11.83 4.82
CA GLY A 467 21.46 -11.11 3.93
C GLY A 467 21.77 -11.32 2.47
N ILE A 468 23.04 -11.53 2.12
CA ILE A 468 23.48 -11.53 0.73
C ILE A 468 22.92 -12.78 0.03
N GLY A 469 21.94 -12.58 -0.86
CA GLY A 469 21.39 -13.60 -1.73
C GLY A 469 22.09 -13.58 -3.09
N LYS A 470 21.32 -13.31 -4.14
CA LYS A 470 21.82 -13.26 -5.53
C LYS A 470 22.21 -11.83 -5.90
N ILE A 471 23.37 -11.65 -6.53
CA ILE A 471 23.79 -10.43 -7.23
C ILE A 471 24.21 -10.87 -8.64
N VAL A 472 23.25 -10.92 -9.56
CA VAL A 472 23.38 -11.59 -10.85
C VAL A 472 23.00 -10.65 -11.98
N GLU A 473 23.82 -10.58 -13.02
CA GLU A 473 23.49 -9.89 -14.28
C GLU A 473 23.18 -8.39 -14.11
N ASN A 474 23.70 -7.75 -13.05
CA ASN A 474 23.50 -6.33 -12.81
C ASN A 474 24.57 -5.50 -13.52
N GLU A 475 24.23 -4.25 -13.83
CA GLU A 475 25.12 -3.25 -14.42
C GLU A 475 25.45 -2.14 -13.40
N PHE A 476 26.73 -1.97 -13.06
CA PHE A 476 27.20 -0.97 -12.10
C PHE A 476 28.08 0.07 -12.78
N ILE A 477 27.54 1.27 -13.03
CA ILE A 477 28.24 2.34 -13.74
C ILE A 477 28.13 3.65 -12.95
N SER A 478 29.26 4.20 -12.52
CA SER A 478 29.32 5.55 -11.94
C SER A 478 30.56 6.29 -12.41
N SER A 479 30.41 7.58 -12.67
CA SER A 479 31.53 8.50 -12.91
C SER A 479 32.11 9.08 -11.62
N ALA A 480 31.47 8.82 -10.47
CA ALA A 480 31.95 9.33 -9.19
C ALA A 480 33.19 8.56 -8.73
N ILE A 481 34.27 9.31 -8.47
CA ILE A 481 35.60 8.77 -8.10
C ILE A 481 35.62 7.96 -6.78
N ASN A 482 34.62 8.15 -5.93
CA ASN A 482 34.58 7.55 -4.59
C ASN A 482 33.91 6.17 -4.56
N VAL A 483 33.36 5.68 -5.68
CA VAL A 483 32.64 4.41 -5.74
C VAL A 483 33.58 3.30 -6.17
N GLN A 484 34.50 2.89 -5.29
CA GLN A 484 35.46 1.84 -5.65
C GLN A 484 34.90 0.42 -5.47
N PHE A 485 33.98 0.23 -4.51
CA PHE A 485 33.45 -1.09 -4.14
C PHE A 485 31.93 -1.11 -4.28
N PRO A 486 31.36 -1.96 -5.13
CA PRO A 486 29.92 -2.01 -5.36
C PRO A 486 29.11 -2.62 -4.22
N LEU A 487 29.75 -3.37 -3.32
CA LEU A 487 29.12 -3.96 -2.16
C LEU A 487 29.96 -3.68 -0.92
N VAL A 488 29.30 -3.22 0.15
CA VAL A 488 29.85 -3.13 1.50
C VAL A 488 29.06 -4.05 2.42
N THR A 489 29.76 -4.84 3.26
CA THR A 489 29.15 -5.70 4.28
C THR A 489 30.01 -5.74 5.55
N SER A 490 29.50 -6.36 6.62
CA SER A 490 30.21 -6.50 7.90
C SER A 490 31.48 -7.34 7.76
N SER A 491 32.52 -6.97 8.53
CA SER A 491 33.75 -7.74 8.71
C SER A 491 33.52 -9.12 9.37
N SER A 492 32.32 -9.41 9.85
CA SER A 492 31.93 -10.71 10.40
C SER A 492 31.50 -11.73 9.34
N ALA A 493 31.74 -11.46 8.05
CA ALA A 493 31.44 -12.36 6.95
C ALA A 493 32.30 -13.64 7.04
N THR A 494 31.63 -14.79 7.00
CA THR A 494 32.29 -16.11 6.96
C THR A 494 31.71 -16.93 5.80
N PRO A 495 32.41 -17.99 5.34
CA PRO A 495 31.88 -18.88 4.31
C PRO A 495 30.50 -19.44 4.66
N GLU A 496 30.23 -19.72 5.94
CA GLU A 496 28.94 -20.22 6.43
C GLU A 496 27.83 -19.16 6.31
N LYS A 497 28.15 -17.87 6.45
CA LYS A 497 27.16 -16.80 6.30
C LYS A 497 26.81 -16.53 4.84
N LEU A 498 27.80 -16.66 3.97
CA LEU A 498 27.69 -16.43 2.53
C LEU A 498 27.33 -17.69 1.74
N ILE A 499 26.99 -18.78 2.44
CA ILE A 499 26.78 -20.10 1.88
C ILE A 499 25.69 -20.15 0.80
N THR A 500 24.69 -19.27 0.89
CA THR A 500 23.59 -19.16 -0.09
C THR A 500 23.77 -18.03 -1.08
N SER A 501 24.88 -17.28 -0.99
CA SER A 501 25.13 -16.11 -1.82
C SER A 501 25.60 -16.51 -3.22
N MET A 502 25.23 -15.74 -4.23
CA MET A 502 25.62 -15.98 -5.62
C MET A 502 25.99 -14.66 -6.29
N VAL A 503 27.19 -14.58 -6.85
CA VAL A 503 27.67 -13.41 -7.60
C VAL A 503 28.21 -13.90 -8.95
N LYS A 504 27.54 -13.52 -10.04
CA LYS A 504 27.94 -13.89 -11.41
C LYS A 504 27.45 -12.90 -12.45
N ASP A 505 28.16 -12.83 -13.57
CA ASP A 505 27.72 -12.19 -14.82
C ASP A 505 27.34 -10.69 -14.69
N ASN A 506 27.85 -10.01 -13.66
CA ASN A 506 27.64 -8.57 -13.50
C ASN A 506 28.62 -7.76 -14.38
N VAL A 507 28.17 -6.60 -14.84
CA VAL A 507 28.94 -5.64 -15.65
C VAL A 507 29.36 -4.46 -14.77
N TYR A 508 30.61 -4.03 -14.92
CA TYR A 508 31.20 -2.96 -14.11
C TYR A 508 31.77 -1.86 -15.02
N GLY A 509 31.52 -0.60 -14.66
CA GLY A 509 32.15 0.55 -15.27
C GLY A 509 33.66 0.59 -15.04
N PRO A 510 34.43 1.40 -15.79
CA PRO A 510 35.90 1.36 -15.83
C PRO A 510 36.59 1.61 -14.48
N ASN A 511 35.92 2.26 -13.52
CA ASN A 511 36.46 2.59 -12.20
C ASN A 511 35.83 1.79 -11.06
N ILE A 512 34.98 0.81 -11.37
CA ILE A 512 34.24 0.04 -10.37
C ILE A 512 34.88 -1.34 -10.24
N SER A 513 35.33 -1.68 -9.03
CA SER A 513 35.86 -3.02 -8.77
C SER A 513 34.72 -4.05 -8.85
N PRO A 514 34.96 -5.27 -9.35
CA PRO A 514 33.95 -6.32 -9.29
C PRO A 514 33.50 -6.64 -7.85
N VAL A 515 32.25 -7.07 -7.69
CA VAL A 515 31.77 -7.59 -6.39
C VAL A 515 32.59 -8.83 -6.05
N ASN A 516 33.34 -8.78 -4.96
CA ASN A 516 34.23 -9.86 -4.54
C ASN A 516 33.92 -10.30 -3.11
N LEU A 517 33.03 -11.28 -2.95
CA LEU A 517 32.67 -11.77 -1.61
C LEU A 517 33.86 -12.39 -0.85
N TYR A 518 34.86 -12.92 -1.56
CA TYR A 518 36.07 -13.48 -0.96
C TYR A 518 36.95 -12.43 -0.28
N TYR A 519 36.82 -11.14 -0.64
CA TYR A 519 37.46 -10.04 0.07
C TYR A 519 37.08 -10.03 1.55
N PHE A 520 35.78 -10.19 1.85
CA PHE A 520 35.28 -10.18 3.22
C PHE A 520 35.67 -11.45 3.99
N VAL A 521 35.61 -12.61 3.34
CA VAL A 521 36.05 -13.90 3.91
C VAL A 521 37.56 -13.92 4.20
N ASN A 522 38.33 -13.08 3.51
CA ASN A 522 39.78 -12.95 3.68
C ASN A 522 40.19 -11.79 4.61
N GLY A 523 39.29 -11.36 5.50
CA GLY A 523 39.57 -10.32 6.49
C GLY A 523 39.79 -8.94 5.87
N ASN A 524 38.99 -8.58 4.87
CA ASN A 524 39.08 -7.32 4.12
C ASN A 524 40.43 -7.14 3.39
N ASN A 525 40.99 -8.25 2.89
CA ASN A 525 42.18 -8.24 2.03
C ASN A 525 41.82 -8.80 0.66
N ASN A 526 42.40 -8.22 -0.39
CA ASN A 526 42.24 -8.73 -1.76
C ASN A 526 42.64 -10.21 -1.80
N PRO A 527 41.72 -11.12 -2.18
CA PRO A 527 42.03 -12.53 -2.21
C PRO A 527 42.98 -12.82 -3.37
N THR A 528 44.02 -13.60 -3.08
CA THR A 528 44.87 -14.19 -4.11
C THR A 528 44.38 -15.58 -4.44
N LEU A 529 44.84 -16.13 -5.58
CA LEU A 529 44.51 -17.50 -5.99
C LEU A 529 44.72 -18.52 -4.89
N ASP A 530 45.75 -18.32 -4.06
CA ASP A 530 46.16 -19.26 -3.02
C ASP A 530 45.74 -18.84 -1.60
N SER A 531 45.24 -17.62 -1.39
CA SER A 531 44.79 -17.17 -0.06
C SER A 531 43.42 -17.73 0.34
N ILE A 532 42.62 -18.17 -0.64
CA ILE A 532 41.32 -18.80 -0.42
C ILE A 532 41.50 -20.31 -0.36
N THR A 533 41.56 -20.86 0.84
CA THR A 533 41.59 -22.30 1.06
C THR A 533 40.25 -22.95 0.68
N PRO A 534 40.21 -24.23 0.28
CA PRO A 534 38.98 -24.91 -0.13
C PRO A 534 37.82 -24.79 0.86
N ASN A 535 38.05 -24.85 2.17
CA ASN A 535 37.03 -24.69 3.21
C ASN A 535 36.40 -23.29 3.23
N LYS A 536 37.08 -22.28 2.68
CA LYS A 536 36.57 -20.92 2.54
C LYS A 536 35.75 -20.68 1.28
N VAL A 537 35.74 -21.63 0.35
CA VAL A 537 34.91 -21.56 -0.87
C VAL A 537 33.44 -21.62 -0.50
N MET A 538 32.66 -20.66 -0.99
CA MET A 538 31.21 -20.60 -0.77
C MET A 538 30.51 -21.75 -1.52
N TYR A 539 29.38 -22.25 -1.00
CA TYR A 539 28.57 -23.23 -1.72
C TYR A 539 27.90 -22.61 -2.95
N GLY A 540 27.65 -23.43 -3.97
CA GLY A 540 27.17 -22.97 -5.27
C GLY A 540 28.33 -22.47 -6.12
N GLU A 541 28.09 -21.44 -6.94
CA GLU A 541 29.08 -20.86 -7.85
C GLU A 541 29.22 -19.36 -7.58
N SER A 542 30.47 -18.89 -7.56
CA SER A 542 30.82 -17.48 -7.38
C SER A 542 31.97 -17.11 -8.29
N GLN A 543 31.89 -15.94 -8.93
CA GLN A 543 32.96 -15.37 -9.74
C GLN A 543 33.63 -14.22 -8.99
N SER A 544 34.95 -14.11 -9.11
CA SER A 544 35.73 -13.05 -8.50
C SER A 544 37.02 -12.81 -9.29
N GLN A 545 37.48 -11.58 -9.33
CA GLN A 545 38.79 -11.25 -9.89
C GLN A 545 39.86 -11.46 -8.82
N MET A 546 40.86 -12.30 -9.12
CA MET A 546 41.95 -12.61 -8.19
C MET A 546 43.31 -12.50 -8.88
N THR A 547 44.33 -12.18 -8.08
CA THR A 547 45.73 -12.22 -8.50
C THR A 547 46.47 -13.42 -7.93
N GLY A 548 47.53 -13.90 -8.57
CA GLY A 548 48.37 -14.93 -7.95
C GLY A 548 49.28 -15.68 -8.90
N THR A 549 49.83 -16.80 -8.40
CA THR A 549 50.69 -17.68 -9.19
C THR A 549 49.84 -18.44 -10.20
N MET A 550 49.99 -18.08 -11.48
CA MET A 550 49.26 -18.73 -12.56
C MET A 550 49.89 -20.09 -12.91
N PRO A 551 49.10 -21.06 -13.40
CA PRO A 551 49.64 -22.35 -13.82
C PRO A 551 50.65 -22.20 -14.97
N THR A 552 51.64 -23.09 -15.01
CA THR A 552 52.63 -23.13 -16.10
C THR A 552 51.92 -23.28 -17.44
N GLY A 553 52.08 -22.29 -18.32
CA GLY A 553 51.39 -22.23 -19.62
C GLY A 553 50.18 -21.28 -19.66
N PHE A 554 49.82 -20.65 -18.54
CA PHE A 554 48.87 -19.53 -18.55
C PHE A 554 49.50 -18.31 -19.24
N VAL A 555 48.84 -17.82 -20.29
CA VAL A 555 49.26 -16.64 -21.04
C VAL A 555 48.29 -15.51 -20.68
N GLY A 556 48.78 -14.45 -20.02
CA GLY A 556 47.95 -13.30 -19.63
C GLY A 556 48.47 -12.53 -18.42
N ASP A 557 47.73 -11.49 -18.05
CA ASP A 557 47.90 -10.75 -16.80
C ASP A 557 47.79 -11.72 -15.60
N PRO A 558 48.60 -11.58 -14.54
CA PRO A 558 48.44 -12.33 -13.28
C PRO A 558 47.09 -12.09 -12.57
N THR A 559 46.19 -11.32 -13.17
CA THR A 559 44.81 -11.10 -12.76
C THR A 559 43.84 -11.86 -13.67
N ALA A 560 43.09 -12.81 -13.11
CA ALA A 560 42.13 -13.63 -13.86
C ALA A 560 40.74 -13.61 -13.21
N ILE A 561 39.70 -13.91 -14.00
CA ILE A 561 38.38 -14.20 -13.46
C ILE A 561 38.40 -15.63 -12.94
N VAL A 562 38.18 -15.77 -11.64
CA VAL A 562 38.19 -17.04 -10.93
C VAL A 562 36.76 -17.40 -10.59
N LYS A 563 36.30 -18.54 -11.11
CA LYS A 563 35.06 -19.17 -10.68
C LYS A 563 35.37 -20.19 -9.60
N MET A 564 34.89 -19.94 -8.41
CA MET A 564 34.92 -20.88 -7.31
C MET A 564 33.57 -21.58 -7.22
N SER A 565 33.58 -22.90 -7.13
CA SER A 565 32.36 -23.67 -6.91
C SER A 565 32.51 -24.71 -5.82
N ARG A 566 31.42 -24.94 -5.08
CA ARG A 566 31.30 -26.06 -4.15
C ARG A 566 29.91 -26.68 -4.30
N GLU A 567 29.86 -27.95 -4.66
CA GLU A 567 28.60 -28.66 -4.82
C GLU A 567 27.97 -28.96 -3.46
N ASN A 568 26.66 -28.78 -3.34
CA ASN A 568 25.92 -29.07 -2.11
C ASN A 568 25.62 -30.57 -2.03
N ILE A 569 26.59 -31.33 -1.56
CA ILE A 569 26.43 -32.76 -1.26
C ILE A 569 26.21 -32.88 0.24
N ALA A 570 25.21 -33.69 0.63
CA ALA A 570 24.65 -33.75 1.98
C ALA A 570 25.63 -34.15 3.11
N ASP A 571 26.89 -34.40 2.79
CA ASP A 571 27.98 -34.67 3.71
C ASP A 571 29.17 -33.79 3.32
N ASN A 572 29.90 -33.24 4.30
CA ASN A 572 31.05 -32.30 4.22
C ASN A 572 32.26 -32.80 3.38
N TYR A 573 32.01 -33.29 2.17
CA TYR A 573 32.97 -33.87 1.25
C TYR A 573 33.58 -32.75 0.39
N TYR A 574 34.81 -32.41 0.73
CA TYR A 574 35.66 -31.46 0.01
C TYR A 574 36.07 -31.85 -1.43
N PRO A 575 35.97 -33.10 -1.96
CA PRO A 575 36.31 -33.31 -3.37
C PRO A 575 35.40 -32.57 -4.35
N HIS A 576 34.29 -31.97 -3.92
CA HIS A 576 33.41 -31.24 -4.83
C HIS A 576 33.60 -29.72 -4.77
N VAL A 577 34.80 -29.28 -4.39
CA VAL A 577 35.22 -27.87 -4.41
C VAL A 577 36.19 -27.65 -5.55
N TYR A 578 35.86 -26.70 -6.43
CA TYR A 578 36.64 -26.38 -7.62
C TYR A 578 37.01 -24.90 -7.67
N GLN A 579 38.19 -24.62 -8.23
CA GLN A 579 38.63 -23.29 -8.62
C GLN A 579 38.94 -23.34 -10.12
N THR A 580 38.19 -22.59 -10.91
CA THR A 580 38.35 -22.51 -12.37
C THR A 580 38.81 -21.11 -12.76
N LEU A 581 39.92 -21.03 -13.48
CA LEU A 581 40.50 -19.81 -14.02
C LEU A 581 40.01 -19.60 -15.44
N TYR A 582 39.37 -18.45 -15.67
CA TYR A 582 39.06 -17.95 -16.99
C TYR A 582 40.08 -16.86 -17.34
N PRO A 583 40.80 -17.01 -18.46
CA PRO A 583 41.69 -15.96 -18.94
C PRO A 583 40.88 -14.68 -19.21
N SER A 584 41.54 -13.53 -19.10
CA SER A 584 40.92 -12.23 -19.39
C SER A 584 40.15 -12.26 -20.71
N PRO A 585 39.00 -11.58 -20.85
CA PRO A 585 38.21 -11.55 -22.09
C PRO A 585 39.01 -11.18 -23.34
N ASN A 586 40.13 -10.47 -23.17
CA ASN A 586 41.03 -10.05 -24.24
C ASN A 586 42.06 -11.14 -24.63
N ASN A 587 42.08 -12.26 -23.93
CA ASN A 587 42.93 -13.41 -24.22
C ASN A 587 42.05 -14.62 -24.53
N HIS A 588 42.18 -15.17 -25.74
CA HIS A 588 41.66 -16.49 -26.14
C HIS A 588 42.42 -17.64 -25.44
N GLY A 589 42.72 -17.48 -24.15
CA GLY A 589 43.52 -18.42 -23.39
C GLY A 589 42.73 -19.68 -23.05
N LYS A 590 43.49 -20.70 -22.64
CA LYS A 590 42.97 -21.96 -22.12
C LYS A 590 42.31 -21.77 -20.76
N ILE A 591 41.27 -22.53 -20.47
CA ILE A 591 40.61 -22.54 -19.14
C ILE A 591 41.32 -23.58 -18.28
N TRP A 592 41.61 -23.20 -17.03
CA TRP A 592 42.29 -24.08 -16.08
C TRP A 592 41.38 -24.36 -14.90
N ARG A 593 41.41 -25.58 -14.36
CA ARG A 593 40.63 -25.94 -13.17
C ARG A 593 41.49 -26.74 -12.21
N ARG A 594 41.36 -26.48 -10.90
CA ARG A 594 41.85 -27.37 -9.84
C ARG A 594 40.72 -27.77 -8.91
N GLN A 595 40.82 -28.97 -8.38
CA GLN A 595 39.90 -29.55 -7.41
C GLN A 595 40.56 -29.57 -6.04
N ALA A 596 39.80 -29.38 -4.97
CA ALA A 596 40.32 -29.46 -3.62
C ALA A 596 40.73 -30.90 -3.26
N MET A 597 41.90 -31.06 -2.67
CA MET A 597 42.37 -32.36 -2.16
C MET A 597 41.93 -32.60 -0.73
N ASN A 598 41.74 -31.53 0.06
CA ASN A 598 41.21 -31.53 1.41
C ASN A 598 40.66 -30.13 1.75
N GLN A 599 40.22 -29.91 2.99
CA GLN A 599 39.66 -28.63 3.43
C GLN A 599 40.60 -27.43 3.32
N THR A 600 41.92 -27.62 3.31
CA THR A 600 42.89 -26.52 3.33
C THR A 600 43.81 -26.50 2.11
N THR A 601 43.79 -27.54 1.28
CA THR A 601 44.78 -27.76 0.22
C THR A 601 44.11 -27.94 -1.14
N TRP A 602 44.52 -27.12 -2.10
CA TRP A 602 44.16 -27.26 -3.51
C TRP A 602 45.03 -28.29 -4.24
N GLY A 603 44.44 -29.03 -5.18
CA GLY A 603 45.19 -29.83 -6.14
C GLY A 603 45.91 -28.98 -7.19
N SER A 604 46.56 -29.64 -8.14
CA SER A 604 47.18 -28.94 -9.28
C SER A 604 46.12 -28.45 -10.26
N PHE A 605 46.39 -27.32 -10.91
CA PHE A 605 45.61 -26.87 -12.05
C PHE A 605 45.81 -27.82 -13.24
N ILE A 606 44.70 -28.20 -13.86
CA ILE A 606 44.66 -28.91 -15.14
C ILE A 606 43.98 -28.03 -16.18
N GLU A 607 44.50 -28.06 -17.39
CA GLU A 607 43.86 -27.42 -18.55
C GLU A 607 42.60 -28.21 -18.91
N ILE A 608 41.45 -27.52 -19.04
CA ILE A 608 40.16 -28.16 -19.30
C ILE A 608 39.50 -27.73 -20.62
N SER A 609 40.03 -26.70 -21.29
CA SER A 609 39.60 -26.30 -22.63
C SER A 609 40.66 -25.46 -23.33
#